data_AF-A0A963Q3G0-F1
#
_entry.id   AF-A0A963Q3G0-F1
#
_cell.length_a   1.000
_cell.length_b   1.000
_cell.length_c   1.000
_cell.angle_alpha   90.00
_cell.angle_beta   90.00
_cell.angle_gamma   90.00
#
_symmetry.space_group_name_H-M   'P 1'
#
loop_
_entity.id
_entity.type
_entity.pdbx_description
1 polymer ?
#
loop_
_entity_poly.entity_id
_entity_poly.type
_entity_poly.pdbx_seq_one_letter_code
_entity_poly.pdbx_strand_id
1 'polypeptide(L)'
;GKSAEELANPEAFEKTSVAYVDAVAEAKIRKSGPVMFQEGRDYPALVRSIVERKPEEIIREVDASDIRGRGGAGFPAGLKWRLAREAEGAEKHIICNADEGEPGTFKDRALLTHSARDVLLGMIAAAHSVGAGNGIIYLRAEYWYLKAFLEGQIAAFRAENLLGKDILGSGLDFDIRIQMGAGAYVCGDETALIESCEGKRGTPR
;
A
#
# COMPACT_ATOMS: atom_id res chain seq x y z
N GLY A 1 -22.18 25.25 19.08
CA GLY A 1 -22.13 24.91 17.65
C GLY A 1 -21.50 23.54 17.53
N LYS A 2 -21.78 22.80 16.46
CA LYS A 2 -21.10 21.52 16.20
C LYS A 2 -19.62 21.76 15.93
N SER A 3 -18.75 20.89 16.42
CA SER A 3 -17.31 20.93 16.12
C SER A 3 -17.06 20.55 14.65
N ALA A 4 -15.87 20.89 14.12
CA ALA A 4 -15.49 20.46 12.77
C ALA A 4 -15.52 18.93 12.60
N GLU A 5 -15.22 18.20 13.68
CA GLU A 5 -15.25 16.74 13.72
C GLU A 5 -16.69 16.19 13.70
N GLU A 6 -17.60 16.82 14.44
CA GLU A 6 -19.04 16.48 14.44
C GLU A 6 -19.74 16.83 13.12
N LEU A 7 -19.22 17.83 12.39
CA LEU A 7 -19.69 18.16 11.04
C LEU A 7 -19.19 17.17 9.99
N ALA A 8 -17.95 16.68 10.14
CA ALA A 8 -17.34 15.72 9.21
C ALA A 8 -17.80 14.27 9.43
N ASN A 9 -18.30 13.91 10.62
CA ASN A 9 -18.80 12.58 10.94
C ASN A 9 -20.12 12.64 11.74
N PRO A 10 -21.23 13.09 11.11
CA PRO A 10 -22.50 13.28 11.81
C PRO A 10 -23.13 11.97 12.32
N GLU A 11 -22.77 10.84 11.72
CA GLU A 11 -23.26 9.49 12.07
C GLU A 11 -22.36 8.78 13.11
N ALA A 12 -21.30 9.44 13.57
CA ALA A 12 -20.37 8.95 14.58
C ALA A 12 -19.76 7.56 14.27
N PHE A 13 -19.45 7.30 12.99
CA PHE A 13 -18.76 6.08 12.58
C PHE A 13 -17.39 5.94 13.23
N GLU A 14 -16.96 4.71 13.48
CA GLU A 14 -15.60 4.43 13.95
C GLU A 14 -14.57 4.82 12.87
N LYS A 15 -13.55 5.60 13.23
CA LYS A 15 -12.54 6.13 12.28
C LYS A 15 -11.73 5.05 11.55
N THR A 16 -11.73 3.83 12.08
CA THR A 16 -11.06 2.65 11.52
C THR A 16 -11.97 1.84 10.60
N SER A 17 -13.20 2.29 10.35
CA SER A 17 -14.19 1.58 9.54
C SER A 17 -14.25 2.10 8.09
N VAL A 18 -14.64 1.22 7.18
CA VAL A 18 -14.92 1.60 5.78
C VAL A 18 -16.07 2.62 5.72
N ALA A 19 -17.09 2.47 6.56
CA ALA A 19 -18.24 3.38 6.61
C ALA A 19 -17.83 4.83 6.91
N TYR A 20 -16.88 5.03 7.83
CA TYR A 20 -16.32 6.35 8.10
C TYR A 20 -15.63 6.94 6.86
N VAL A 21 -14.78 6.15 6.21
CA VAL A 21 -14.02 6.60 5.03
C VAL A 21 -14.97 6.95 3.87
N ASP A 22 -15.95 6.10 3.59
CA ASP A 22 -16.94 6.31 2.53
C ASP A 22 -17.79 7.56 2.78
N ALA A 23 -18.20 7.80 4.03
CA ALA A 23 -18.96 8.98 4.42
C ALA A 23 -18.17 10.27 4.20
N VAL A 24 -16.90 10.31 4.61
CA VAL A 24 -16.03 11.48 4.43
C VAL A 24 -15.69 11.70 2.95
N ALA A 25 -15.55 10.63 2.17
CA ALA A 25 -15.20 10.70 0.75
C ALA A 25 -16.39 10.92 -0.18
N GLU A 26 -17.63 10.92 0.35
CA GLU A 26 -18.89 10.90 -0.42
C GLU A 26 -18.88 9.82 -1.52
N ALA A 27 -18.34 8.63 -1.20
CA ALA A 27 -18.09 7.59 -2.19
C ALA A 27 -19.41 7.00 -2.72
N LYS A 28 -19.55 6.94 -4.05
CA LYS A 28 -20.70 6.32 -4.75
C LYS A 28 -20.28 5.06 -5.49
N ILE A 29 -19.53 4.19 -4.82
CA ILE A 29 -19.01 2.96 -5.43
C ILE A 29 -20.16 1.95 -5.57
N ARG A 30 -20.40 1.51 -6.80
CA ARG A 30 -21.36 0.44 -7.10
C ARG A 30 -20.59 -0.83 -7.42
N LYS A 31 -20.70 -1.85 -6.57
CA LYS A 31 -20.12 -3.17 -6.82
C LYS A 31 -21.05 -3.96 -7.75
N SER A 32 -20.59 -4.33 -8.95
CA SER A 32 -21.27 -5.31 -9.79
C SER A 32 -20.28 -6.42 -10.18
N GLY A 33 -20.39 -7.56 -9.52
CA GLY A 33 -19.63 -8.78 -9.86
C GLY A 33 -18.42 -9.08 -8.95
N PRO A 34 -17.84 -10.28 -9.07
CA PRO A 34 -16.89 -10.83 -8.11
C PRO A 34 -15.43 -10.39 -8.35
N VAL A 35 -15.13 -9.49 -9.29
CA VAL A 35 -13.74 -9.27 -9.74
C VAL A 35 -12.97 -8.31 -8.84
N MET A 36 -13.62 -7.31 -8.25
CA MET A 36 -12.97 -6.30 -7.40
C MET A 36 -13.56 -6.35 -5.98
N PHE A 37 -12.72 -6.12 -4.97
CA PHE A 37 -13.13 -6.04 -3.55
C PHE A 37 -13.77 -7.33 -3.01
N GLN A 38 -13.16 -8.49 -3.33
CA GLN A 38 -13.59 -9.78 -2.83
C GLN A 38 -13.39 -9.88 -1.31
N GLU A 39 -14.41 -10.38 -0.62
CA GLU A 39 -14.38 -10.62 0.82
C GLU A 39 -13.95 -12.06 1.13
N GLY A 40 -13.51 -12.30 2.37
CA GLY A 40 -13.28 -13.67 2.88
C GLY A 40 -11.98 -14.35 2.41
N ARG A 41 -10.95 -13.59 2.03
CA ARG A 41 -9.62 -14.15 1.72
C ARG A 41 -8.91 -14.63 2.99
N ASP A 42 -8.29 -15.80 2.92
CA ASP A 42 -7.40 -16.32 3.95
C ASP A 42 -6.00 -15.73 3.79
N TYR A 43 -5.78 -14.56 4.42
CA TYR A 43 -4.50 -13.85 4.34
C TYR A 43 -3.33 -14.65 4.92
N PRO A 44 -3.44 -15.33 6.08
CA PRO A 44 -2.38 -16.22 6.56
C PRO A 44 -1.98 -17.30 5.56
N ALA A 45 -2.93 -17.98 4.92
CA ALA A 45 -2.62 -18.99 3.92
C ALA A 45 -1.92 -18.39 2.69
N LEU A 46 -2.38 -17.22 2.23
CA LEU A 46 -1.78 -16.51 1.10
C LEU A 46 -0.36 -16.04 1.41
N VAL A 47 -0.12 -15.45 2.58
CA VAL A 47 1.22 -15.03 3.02
C VAL A 47 2.15 -16.24 3.13
N ARG A 48 1.67 -17.36 3.70
CA ARG A 48 2.43 -18.61 3.73
C ARG A 48 2.85 -19.07 2.34
N SER A 49 1.93 -19.08 1.39
CA SER A 49 2.23 -19.45 0.00
C SER A 49 3.27 -18.56 -0.68
N ILE A 50 3.43 -17.30 -0.22
CA ILE A 50 4.42 -16.36 -0.73
C ILE A 50 5.80 -16.70 -0.14
N VAL A 51 5.89 -16.80 1.18
CA VAL A 51 7.17 -16.95 1.89
C VAL A 51 7.80 -18.33 1.69
N GLU A 52 7.01 -19.36 1.40
CA GLU A 52 7.50 -20.71 1.07
C GLU A 52 8.13 -20.82 -0.32
N ARG A 53 7.89 -19.83 -1.20
CA ARG A 53 8.42 -19.81 -2.57
C ARG A 53 9.75 -19.08 -2.63
N LYS A 54 10.57 -19.45 -3.62
CA LYS A 54 11.79 -18.68 -3.90
C LYS A 54 11.43 -17.31 -4.48
N PRO A 55 12.07 -16.22 -4.03
CA PRO A 55 11.84 -14.87 -4.58
C PRO A 55 11.89 -14.82 -6.11
N GLU A 56 12.83 -15.55 -6.71
CA GLU A 56 13.05 -15.57 -8.16
C GLU A 56 11.89 -16.25 -8.92
N GLU A 57 11.15 -17.16 -8.28
CA GLU A 57 9.96 -17.79 -8.87
C GLU A 57 8.80 -16.80 -8.95
N ILE A 58 8.61 -15.98 -7.91
CA ILE A 58 7.58 -14.94 -7.89
C ILE A 58 7.90 -13.88 -8.94
N ILE A 59 9.16 -13.42 -9.00
CA ILE A 59 9.59 -12.44 -10.01
C ILE A 59 9.32 -12.94 -11.43
N ARG A 60 9.62 -14.22 -11.72
CA ARG A 60 9.32 -14.82 -13.04
C ARG A 60 7.83 -14.87 -13.35
N GLU A 61 6.99 -15.18 -12.37
CA GLU A 61 5.54 -15.21 -12.55
C GLU A 61 4.98 -13.80 -12.83
N VAL A 62 5.44 -12.79 -12.09
CA VAL A 62 5.06 -11.40 -12.34
C VAL A 62 5.53 -10.94 -13.72
N ASP A 63 6.74 -11.29 -14.14
CA ASP A 63 7.26 -10.99 -15.47
C ASP A 63 6.43 -11.67 -16.58
N ALA A 64 6.09 -12.94 -16.40
CA ALA A 64 5.27 -13.70 -17.34
C ALA A 64 3.82 -13.21 -17.43
N SER A 65 3.31 -12.57 -16.37
CA SER A 65 1.96 -12.00 -16.34
C SER A 65 1.80 -10.71 -17.16
N ASP A 66 2.90 -10.12 -17.63
CA ASP A 66 2.95 -8.83 -18.33
C ASP A 66 2.25 -7.68 -17.57
N ILE A 67 2.27 -7.74 -16.23
CA ILE A 67 1.76 -6.63 -15.42
C ILE A 67 2.67 -5.41 -15.59
N ARG A 68 2.07 -4.33 -16.05
CA ARG A 68 2.71 -3.02 -16.21
C ARG A 68 2.35 -2.09 -15.06
N GLY A 69 3.26 -1.18 -14.72
CA GLY A 69 3.08 -0.17 -13.67
C GLY A 69 1.85 0.70 -13.91
N ARG A 70 1.00 0.83 -12.87
CA ARG A 70 -0.29 1.54 -12.93
C ARG A 70 -0.24 2.99 -12.45
N GLY A 71 0.96 3.52 -12.20
CA GLY A 71 1.20 4.92 -11.82
C GLY A 71 1.47 5.86 -13.00
N GLY A 72 1.20 5.44 -14.24
CA GLY A 72 1.34 6.28 -15.44
C GLY A 72 2.52 5.92 -16.36
N ALA A 73 3.67 5.51 -15.80
CA ALA A 73 4.87 5.19 -16.59
C ALA A 73 4.79 3.87 -17.39
N GLY A 74 3.91 2.93 -16.99
CA GLY A 74 3.72 1.66 -17.72
C GLY A 74 4.95 0.73 -17.76
N PHE A 75 5.93 0.92 -16.87
CA PHE A 75 7.13 0.09 -16.81
C PHE A 75 6.79 -1.37 -16.42
N PRO A 76 7.42 -2.40 -17.02
CA PRO A 76 7.15 -3.80 -16.68
C PRO A 76 7.49 -4.11 -15.21
N ALA A 77 6.51 -4.57 -14.43
CA ALA A 77 6.69 -4.78 -12.99
C ALA A 77 7.69 -5.88 -12.66
N GLY A 78 7.67 -6.99 -13.41
CA GLY A 78 8.59 -8.12 -13.23
C GLY A 78 10.05 -7.71 -13.43
N LEU A 79 10.34 -6.99 -14.51
CA LEU A 79 11.66 -6.40 -14.75
C LEU A 79 12.08 -5.46 -13.61
N LYS A 80 11.17 -4.58 -13.14
CA LYS A 80 11.47 -3.66 -12.04
C LYS A 80 11.87 -4.40 -10.75
N TRP A 81 11.15 -5.46 -10.41
CA TRP A 81 11.44 -6.26 -9.22
C TRP A 81 12.76 -7.02 -9.34
N ARG A 82 13.07 -7.55 -10.53
CA ARG A 82 14.36 -8.18 -10.82
C ARG A 82 15.52 -7.20 -10.60
N LEU A 83 15.43 -6.00 -11.19
CA LEU A 83 16.45 -4.97 -11.02
C LEU A 83 16.63 -4.57 -9.55
N ALA A 84 15.54 -4.41 -8.80
CA ALA A 84 15.59 -4.08 -7.38
C ALA A 84 16.21 -5.21 -6.52
N ARG A 85 15.95 -6.48 -6.87
CA ARG A 85 16.54 -7.66 -6.24
C ARG A 85 18.05 -7.73 -6.49
N GLU A 86 18.48 -7.48 -7.73
CA GLU A 86 19.88 -7.53 -8.16
C GLU A 86 20.70 -6.31 -7.69
N ALA A 87 20.06 -5.18 -7.41
CA ALA A 87 20.72 -3.99 -6.90
C ALA A 87 21.46 -4.25 -5.58
N GLU A 88 22.68 -3.71 -5.49
CA GLU A 88 23.47 -3.72 -4.26
C GLU A 88 22.87 -2.80 -3.19
N GLY A 89 22.99 -3.18 -1.93
CA GLY A 89 22.50 -2.41 -0.79
C GLY A 89 22.11 -3.31 0.37
N ALA A 90 22.54 -2.94 1.57
CA ALA A 90 22.24 -3.70 2.79
C ALA A 90 20.77 -3.56 3.22
N GLU A 91 20.16 -2.42 2.92
CA GLU A 91 18.76 -2.13 3.25
C GLU A 91 17.97 -1.83 1.98
N LYS A 92 16.82 -2.49 1.85
CA LYS A 92 15.88 -2.30 0.75
C LYS A 92 14.50 -1.97 1.29
N HIS A 93 13.78 -1.14 0.54
CA HIS A 93 12.46 -0.65 0.90
C HIS A 93 11.45 -0.98 -0.19
N ILE A 94 10.21 -1.28 0.22
CA ILE A 94 9.03 -1.28 -0.64
C ILE A 94 8.21 -0.05 -0.34
N ILE A 95 7.94 0.76 -1.35
CA ILE A 95 7.11 1.96 -1.21
C ILE A 95 5.83 1.78 -2.02
N CYS A 96 4.69 1.80 -1.32
CA CYS A 96 3.38 1.99 -1.92
C CYS A 96 3.18 3.50 -2.12
N ASN A 97 3.27 3.94 -3.37
CA ASN A 97 2.96 5.31 -3.74
C ASN A 97 1.43 5.51 -3.76
N ALA A 98 0.91 6.11 -2.68
CA ALA A 98 -0.49 6.48 -2.52
C ALA A 98 -0.69 8.00 -2.63
N ASP A 99 0.18 8.68 -3.40
CA ASP A 99 0.06 10.10 -3.75
C ASP A 99 -0.73 10.26 -5.07
N GLU A 100 -2.04 10.05 -5.00
CA GLU A 100 -2.95 10.13 -6.14
C GLU A 100 -3.30 11.60 -6.46
N GLY A 101 -2.33 12.36 -6.99
CA GLY A 101 -2.44 13.80 -7.22
C GLY A 101 -3.15 14.23 -8.51
N GLU A 102 -3.36 13.32 -9.47
CA GLU A 102 -3.92 13.63 -10.79
C GLU A 102 -5.43 13.94 -10.72
N PRO A 103 -5.90 15.09 -11.23
CA PRO A 103 -7.33 15.44 -11.21
C PRO A 103 -8.19 14.35 -11.85
N GLY A 104 -9.24 13.92 -11.15
CA GLY A 104 -10.18 12.89 -11.64
C GLY A 104 -9.75 11.45 -11.35
N THR A 105 -8.58 11.22 -10.74
CA THR A 105 -8.16 9.89 -10.27
C THR A 105 -8.57 9.66 -8.81
N PHE A 106 -9.18 8.51 -8.53
CA PHE A 106 -9.61 8.08 -7.19
C PHE A 106 -9.53 6.54 -7.01
N LYS A 107 -8.83 5.87 -7.92
CA LYS A 107 -8.68 4.41 -7.97
C LYS A 107 -7.88 3.90 -6.78
N ASP A 108 -6.82 4.61 -6.40
CA ASP A 108 -5.92 4.18 -5.33
C ASP A 108 -6.60 4.39 -3.99
N ARG A 109 -7.32 5.51 -3.82
CA ARG A 109 -8.23 5.70 -2.68
C ARG A 109 -9.21 4.55 -2.53
N ALA A 110 -9.88 4.14 -3.62
CA ALA A 110 -10.85 3.05 -3.58
C ALA A 110 -10.21 1.71 -3.19
N LEU A 111 -9.01 1.40 -3.71
CA LEU A 111 -8.25 0.21 -3.31
C LEU A 111 -7.83 0.25 -1.85
N LEU A 112 -7.30 1.38 -1.38
CA LEU A 112 -6.90 1.58 0.01
C LEU A 112 -8.08 1.59 0.98
N THR A 113 -9.30 1.83 0.50
CA THR A 113 -10.51 1.81 1.33
C THR A 113 -11.12 0.41 1.39
N HIS A 114 -11.30 -0.24 0.23
CA HIS A 114 -12.09 -1.47 0.14
C HIS A 114 -11.25 -2.75 0.01
N SER A 115 -9.95 -2.62 -0.26
CA SER A 115 -9.01 -3.72 -0.47
C SER A 115 -7.65 -3.45 0.20
N ALA A 116 -7.63 -2.73 1.33
CA ALA A 116 -6.39 -2.41 2.04
C ALA A 116 -5.54 -3.65 2.35
N ARG A 117 -6.20 -4.72 2.83
CA ARG A 117 -5.53 -5.99 3.14
C ARG A 117 -4.90 -6.65 1.90
N ASP A 118 -5.49 -6.51 0.72
CA ASP A 118 -4.89 -6.97 -0.55
C ASP A 118 -3.66 -6.12 -0.92
N VAL A 119 -3.70 -4.80 -0.68
CA VAL A 119 -2.54 -3.92 -0.87
C VAL A 119 -1.38 -4.33 0.05
N LEU A 120 -1.66 -4.60 1.32
CA LEU A 120 -0.65 -5.09 2.28
C LEU A 120 -0.05 -6.44 1.85
N LEU A 121 -0.90 -7.37 1.38
CA LEU A 121 -0.45 -8.65 0.83
C LEU A 121 0.48 -8.46 -0.38
N GLY A 122 0.14 -7.54 -1.28
CA GLY A 122 0.99 -7.20 -2.43
C GLY A 122 2.33 -6.60 -2.02
N MET A 123 2.35 -5.77 -0.97
CA MET A 123 3.59 -5.23 -0.40
C MET A 123 4.48 -6.33 0.20
N ILE A 124 3.89 -7.30 0.90
CA ILE A 124 4.63 -8.47 1.43
C ILE A 124 5.24 -9.30 0.30
N ALA A 125 4.46 -9.57 -0.77
CA ALA A 125 4.95 -10.29 -1.93
C ALA A 125 6.12 -9.58 -2.61
N ALA A 126 6.02 -8.26 -2.78
CA ALA A 126 7.10 -7.44 -3.33
C ALA A 126 8.34 -7.46 -2.42
N ALA A 127 8.14 -7.32 -1.10
CA ALA A 127 9.22 -7.28 -0.12
C ALA A 127 10.01 -8.58 -0.07
N HIS A 128 9.32 -9.73 -0.01
CA HIS A 128 9.93 -11.05 -0.11
C HIS A 128 10.70 -11.21 -1.41
N SER A 129 10.10 -10.79 -2.53
CA SER A 129 10.70 -10.90 -3.87
C SER A 129 12.00 -10.11 -4.00
N VAL A 130 12.07 -8.89 -3.45
CA VAL A 130 13.25 -8.02 -3.59
C VAL A 130 14.25 -8.15 -2.43
N GLY A 131 13.84 -8.75 -1.31
CA GLY A 131 14.61 -8.80 -0.07
C GLY A 131 14.56 -7.49 0.73
N ALA A 132 13.40 -6.85 0.81
CA ALA A 132 13.20 -5.64 1.59
C ALA A 132 12.66 -5.96 2.98
N GLY A 133 13.24 -5.32 4.01
CA GLY A 133 12.77 -5.42 5.40
C GLY A 133 11.81 -4.30 5.81
N ASN A 134 11.69 -3.25 4.99
CA ASN A 134 10.96 -2.05 5.36
C ASN A 134 9.94 -1.65 4.29
N GLY A 135 8.71 -1.41 4.71
CA GLY A 135 7.60 -0.96 3.88
C GLY A 135 7.15 0.45 4.23
N ILE A 136 6.81 1.25 3.22
CA ILE A 136 6.24 2.59 3.41
C ILE A 136 4.98 2.70 2.57
N ILE A 137 3.87 3.12 3.18
CA ILE A 137 2.73 3.67 2.45
C ILE A 137 2.88 5.18 2.47
N TYR A 138 3.21 5.78 1.33
CA TYR A 138 3.31 7.23 1.21
C TYR A 138 1.94 7.80 0.84
N LEU A 139 1.21 8.30 1.83
CA LEU A 139 -0.18 8.75 1.70
C LEU A 139 -0.24 10.26 1.55
N ARG A 140 -0.94 10.75 0.52
CA ARG A 140 -1.14 12.20 0.35
C ARG A 140 -1.84 12.84 1.56
N ALA A 141 -1.49 14.10 1.84
CA ALA A 141 -2.00 14.83 3.00
C ALA A 141 -3.53 14.91 3.03
N GLU A 142 -4.16 15.04 1.87
CA GLU A 142 -5.61 15.17 1.71
C GLU A 142 -6.35 13.88 2.07
N TYR A 143 -5.68 12.73 2.09
CA TYR A 143 -6.22 11.46 2.54
C TYR A 143 -5.97 11.21 4.04
N TRP A 144 -5.79 12.27 4.84
CA TRP A 144 -5.56 12.14 6.29
C TRP A 144 -6.64 11.28 7.00
N TYR A 145 -7.89 11.30 6.52
CA TYR A 145 -9.00 10.49 7.04
C TYR A 145 -8.80 8.98 6.86
N LEU A 146 -8.00 8.56 5.86
CA LEU A 146 -7.64 7.16 5.64
C LEU A 146 -6.56 6.67 6.59
N LYS A 147 -5.78 7.56 7.22
CA LYS A 147 -4.63 7.18 8.04
C LYS A 147 -5.00 6.23 9.17
N ALA A 148 -6.02 6.59 9.97
CA ALA A 148 -6.44 5.77 11.10
C ALA A 148 -6.98 4.40 10.67
N PHE A 149 -7.73 4.36 9.56
CA PHE A 149 -8.20 3.13 8.93
C PHE A 149 -7.03 2.22 8.53
N LEU A 150 -6.05 2.74 7.78
CA LEU A 150 -4.90 1.98 7.33
C LEU A 150 -4.01 1.51 8.49
N GLU A 151 -3.81 2.35 9.51
CA GLU A 151 -3.11 1.95 10.75
C GLU A 151 -3.80 0.79 11.44
N GLY A 152 -5.13 0.78 11.48
CA GLY A 152 -5.93 -0.34 11.98
C GLY A 152 -5.71 -1.64 11.18
N GLN A 153 -5.68 -1.56 9.86
CA GLN A 153 -5.42 -2.73 9.00
C GLN A 153 -3.99 -3.27 9.16
N ILE A 154 -2.99 -2.38 9.27
CA ILE A 154 -1.60 -2.75 9.54
C ILE A 154 -1.49 -3.41 10.92
N ALA A 155 -2.15 -2.85 11.95
CA ALA A 155 -2.16 -3.42 13.29
C ALA A 155 -2.80 -4.82 13.31
N ALA A 156 -3.88 -5.03 12.54
CA ALA A 156 -4.49 -6.35 12.39
C ALA A 156 -3.52 -7.37 11.77
N PHE A 157 -2.80 -7.00 10.70
CA PHE A 157 -1.78 -7.86 10.09
C PHE A 157 -0.66 -8.21 11.07
N ARG A 158 -0.19 -7.25 11.88
CA ARG A 158 0.80 -7.52 12.95
C ARG A 158 0.25 -8.49 13.99
N ALA A 159 -1.00 -8.32 14.42
CA ALA A 159 -1.64 -9.21 15.39
C ALA A 159 -1.81 -10.64 14.86
N GLU A 160 -1.98 -10.79 13.54
CA GLU A 160 -2.04 -12.09 12.84
C GLU A 160 -0.65 -12.66 12.50
N ASN A 161 0.45 -12.02 12.93
CA ASN A 161 1.83 -12.36 12.59
C ASN A 161 2.13 -12.38 11.07
N LEU A 162 1.49 -11.47 10.32
CA LEU A 162 1.67 -11.27 8.88
C LEU A 162 2.57 -10.07 8.55
N LEU A 163 2.93 -9.28 9.55
CA LEU A 163 3.89 -8.16 9.50
C LEU A 163 4.69 -8.14 10.80
N GLY A 164 5.93 -7.64 10.73
CA GLY A 164 6.84 -7.55 11.86
C GLY A 164 8.06 -8.46 11.67
N LYS A 165 8.51 -9.07 12.76
CA LYS A 165 9.63 -10.00 12.76
C LYS A 165 9.16 -11.43 12.59
N ASP A 166 9.93 -12.22 11.84
CA ASP A 166 9.73 -13.65 11.63
C ASP A 166 8.28 -14.00 11.25
N ILE A 167 7.81 -13.37 10.17
CA ILE A 167 6.44 -13.52 9.65
C ILE A 167 6.13 -15.00 9.50
N LEU A 168 5.10 -15.47 10.21
CA LEU A 168 4.67 -16.87 10.25
C LEU A 168 5.77 -17.91 10.55
N GLY A 169 6.89 -17.51 11.18
CA GLY A 169 8.03 -18.41 11.45
C GLY A 169 8.88 -18.72 10.21
N SER A 170 8.81 -17.89 9.17
CA SER A 170 9.49 -18.11 7.89
C SER A 170 10.94 -17.59 7.84
N GLY A 171 11.36 -16.80 8.83
CA GLY A 171 12.61 -16.03 8.80
C GLY A 171 12.54 -14.72 8.01
N LEU A 172 11.37 -14.36 7.45
CA LEU A 172 11.15 -13.06 6.80
C LEU A 172 10.81 -12.00 7.84
N ASP A 173 11.60 -10.92 7.88
CA ASP A 173 11.28 -9.69 8.61
C ASP A 173 10.77 -8.65 7.61
N PHE A 174 9.54 -8.14 7.81
CA PHE A 174 9.00 -7.04 7.03
C PHE A 174 7.91 -6.29 7.79
N ASP A 175 8.05 -4.97 7.94
CA ASP A 175 7.03 -4.14 8.58
C ASP A 175 6.74 -2.86 7.80
N ILE A 176 5.53 -2.31 7.99
CA ILE A 176 5.01 -1.18 7.21
C ILE A 176 4.72 0.01 8.13
N ARG A 177 5.20 1.19 7.73
CA ARG A 177 4.78 2.47 8.31
C ARG A 177 4.06 3.33 7.29
N ILE A 178 3.20 4.23 7.77
CA ILE A 178 2.59 5.26 6.94
C ILE A 178 3.45 6.53 7.01
N GLN A 179 3.79 7.08 5.85
CA GLN A 179 4.39 8.39 5.71
C GLN A 179 3.34 9.32 5.12
N MET A 180 2.98 10.39 5.83
CA MET A 180 2.12 11.43 5.26
C MET A 180 2.97 12.33 4.36
N GLY A 181 2.48 12.61 3.15
CA GLY A 181 2.99 13.66 2.29
C GLY A 181 2.63 15.05 2.80
N ALA A 182 3.17 16.09 2.16
CA ALA A 182 2.94 17.50 2.50
C ALA A 182 2.03 18.24 1.49
N GLY A 183 1.27 17.51 0.66
CA GLY A 183 0.35 18.10 -0.32
C GLY A 183 1.03 18.69 -1.56
N ALA A 184 2.21 18.19 -1.95
CA ALA A 184 2.93 18.64 -3.14
C ALA A 184 2.78 17.60 -4.27
N TYR A 185 2.11 17.98 -5.35
CA TYR A 185 1.90 17.16 -6.56
C TYR A 185 3.19 16.57 -7.16
N VAL A 186 4.33 17.26 -6.99
CA VAL A 186 5.64 16.83 -7.50
C VAL A 186 6.17 15.59 -6.77
N CYS A 187 5.67 15.26 -5.58
CA CYS A 187 6.07 14.07 -4.82
C CYS A 187 5.49 12.76 -5.36
N GLY A 188 4.60 12.80 -6.37
CA GLY A 188 4.08 11.60 -7.03
C GLY A 188 5.08 10.91 -7.96
N ASP A 189 6.18 11.58 -8.34
CA ASP A 189 7.29 10.98 -9.06
C ASP A 189 8.12 10.08 -8.14
N GLU A 190 8.49 8.88 -8.61
CA GLU A 190 9.20 7.87 -7.80
C GLU A 190 10.47 8.42 -7.14
N THR A 191 11.23 9.27 -7.83
CA THR A 191 12.48 9.83 -7.30
C THR A 191 12.23 10.95 -6.29
N ALA A 192 11.23 11.81 -6.55
CA ALA A 192 10.82 12.87 -5.65
C ALA A 192 10.18 12.32 -4.35
N LEU A 193 9.50 11.18 -4.45
CA LEU A 193 8.91 10.47 -3.31
C LEU A 193 9.99 9.94 -2.37
N ILE A 194 11.07 9.38 -2.91
CA ILE A 194 12.21 8.88 -2.12
C ILE A 194 12.85 10.04 -1.35
N GLU A 195 13.11 11.18 -2.02
CA GLU A 195 13.64 12.38 -1.37
C GLU A 195 12.70 12.89 -0.26
N SER A 196 11.39 12.91 -0.51
CA SER A 196 10.41 13.28 0.50
C SER A 196 10.38 12.31 1.68
N CYS A 197 10.55 11.01 1.45
CA CYS A 197 10.66 10.00 2.50
C CYS A 197 11.93 10.19 3.36
N GLU A 198 13.01 10.70 2.76
CA GLU A 198 14.26 11.06 3.42
C GLU A 198 14.20 12.43 4.13
N GLY A 199 13.06 13.12 4.10
CA GLY A 199 12.86 14.43 4.73
C GLY A 199 13.45 15.60 3.95
N LYS A 200 13.88 15.36 2.70
CA LYS A 200 14.38 16.37 1.77
C LYS A 200 13.23 16.96 0.96
N ARG A 201 13.53 18.01 0.19
CA ARG A 201 12.55 18.64 -0.69
C ARG A 201 12.18 17.64 -1.80
N GLY A 202 10.89 17.42 -2.04
CA GLY A 202 10.39 16.49 -3.07
C GLY A 202 10.62 17.01 -4.49
N THR A 203 11.88 17.03 -4.92
CA THR A 203 12.30 17.36 -6.29
C THR A 203 12.83 16.10 -6.98
N PRO A 204 12.46 15.82 -8.25
CA PRO A 204 12.96 14.65 -8.98
C PRO A 204 14.50 14.67 -9.10
N ARG A 205 15.12 13.48 -9.17
CA ARG A 205 16.55 13.32 -9.47
C ARG A 205 16.80 13.14 -10.97
#